data_AF-A0A5E4X7Y0-F1
#
_entry.id   AF-A0A5E4X7Y0-F1
#
_cell.length_a   1.000
_cell.length_b   1.000
_cell.length_c   1.000
_cell.angle_alpha   90.00
_cell.angle_beta   90.00
_cell.angle_gamma   90.00
#
_symmetry.space_group_name_H-M   'P 1'
#
loop_
_entity.id
_entity.type
_entity.pdbx_description
1 polymer ?
#
loop_
_entity_poly.entity_id
_entity_poly.type
_entity_poly.pdbx_seq_one_letter_code
_entity_poly.pdbx_strand_id
1 'polypeptide(L)'
;MPVERRRGKGGAAKADVALTGDSPARGRRATATAAALEALEAFGKVPAPAGEAGYDVRVRVRDGDTPVFGPGRQTLLRAIEATGSISAAARRMGMSYRRAWLLVEAMNHEFREPLVTRHIGGVAGGGAQLTPFAQNLAAHYDTLLNEIRLLLDAHVPTFDAYLRGGEAQDPDAGPASPHQP
;
A
#
# COMPACT_ATOMS: atom_id res chain seq x y z
N MET A 1 50.22 -55.28 18.75
CA MET A 1 49.33 -56.37 19.22
C MET A 1 48.41 -55.79 20.29
N PRO A 2 47.08 -56.03 20.33
CA PRO A 2 46.12 -56.46 19.30
C PRO A 2 44.96 -55.42 19.12
N VAL A 3 44.46 -55.13 17.91
CA VAL A 3 43.24 -55.70 17.27
C VAL A 3 42.24 -56.40 18.19
N GLU A 4 41.04 -55.81 18.36
CA GLU A 4 39.82 -56.59 18.62
C GLU A 4 38.65 -56.01 17.81
N ARG A 5 38.01 -56.91 17.05
CA ARG A 5 36.79 -56.71 16.27
C ARG A 5 35.61 -57.19 17.11
N ARG A 6 34.42 -56.62 16.88
CA ARG A 6 33.17 -57.33 16.46
C ARG A 6 31.94 -56.45 16.73
N ARG A 7 31.21 -56.10 15.65
CA ARG A 7 29.91 -56.66 15.20
C ARG A 7 28.70 -56.17 16.01
N GLY A 8 27.85 -55.42 15.32
CA GLY A 8 26.44 -55.24 15.65
C GLY A 8 25.67 -54.93 14.36
N LYS A 9 24.89 -55.89 13.89
CA LYS A 9 24.15 -55.93 12.62
C LYS A 9 22.68 -55.67 12.95
N GLY A 10 21.98 -54.85 12.15
CA GLY A 10 20.52 -54.69 12.21
C GLY A 10 20.12 -53.25 11.88
N GLY A 11 19.20 -52.94 10.99
CA GLY A 11 18.36 -53.75 10.12
C GLY A 11 17.84 -52.85 9.01
N ALA A 12 17.65 -53.42 7.83
CA ALA A 12 17.02 -52.76 6.70
C ALA A 12 15.52 -52.63 6.98
N ALA A 13 14.97 -51.43 6.80
CA ALA A 13 13.54 -51.23 6.62
C ALA A 13 13.34 -50.44 5.33
N LYS A 14 12.89 -51.15 4.28
CA LYS A 14 12.26 -50.57 3.11
C LYS A 14 10.90 -50.01 3.52
N ALA A 15 10.54 -48.86 2.96
CA ALA A 15 9.15 -48.46 2.78
C ALA A 15 9.03 -47.67 1.48
N ASP A 16 8.64 -48.37 0.42
CA ASP A 16 7.94 -47.79 -0.72
C ASP A 16 6.49 -47.55 -0.30
N VAL A 17 5.99 -46.32 -0.39
CA VAL A 17 4.57 -46.04 -0.66
C VAL A 17 4.49 -44.72 -1.43
N ALA A 18 4.13 -44.83 -2.70
CA ALA A 18 3.58 -43.76 -3.49
C ALA A 18 2.18 -43.41 -2.96
N LEU A 19 1.92 -42.13 -2.69
CA LEU A 19 0.57 -41.61 -2.50
C LEU A 19 0.44 -40.30 -3.26
N THR A 20 -0.16 -40.42 -4.43
CA THR A 20 -0.95 -39.41 -5.12
C THR A 20 -1.87 -38.71 -4.13
N GLY A 21 -1.80 -37.39 -4.06
CA GLY A 21 -2.66 -36.56 -3.22
C GLY A 21 -2.80 -35.18 -3.85
N ASP A 22 -3.66 -35.09 -4.85
CA ASP A 22 -4.19 -33.83 -5.36
C ASP A 22 -4.81 -33.05 -4.19
N SER A 23 -4.28 -31.85 -3.90
CA SER A 23 -4.68 -31.06 -2.73
C SER A 23 -5.24 -29.70 -3.17
N PRO A 24 -6.55 -29.48 -3.05
CA PRO A 24 -7.23 -28.28 -3.55
C PRO A 24 -7.10 -27.14 -2.53
N ALA A 25 -5.91 -26.54 -2.42
CA ALA A 25 -5.65 -25.41 -1.51
C ALA A 25 -5.51 -24.05 -2.24
N ARG A 26 -6.11 -23.93 -3.44
CA ARG A 26 -6.00 -22.72 -4.29
C ARG A 26 -7.08 -21.65 -4.03
N GLY A 27 -8.09 -21.94 -3.20
CA GLY A 27 -9.30 -21.09 -3.08
C GLY A 27 -9.30 -19.99 -2.01
N ARG A 28 -8.39 -19.98 -1.03
CA ARG A 28 -8.46 -19.06 0.15
C ARG A 28 -7.49 -17.88 0.15
N ARG A 29 -6.62 -17.76 -0.85
CA ARG A 29 -5.63 -16.65 -0.94
C ARG A 29 -6.13 -15.41 -1.67
N ALA A 30 -7.27 -15.48 -2.36
CA ALA A 30 -7.77 -14.37 -3.19
C ALA A 30 -8.42 -13.22 -2.37
N THR A 31 -8.97 -13.50 -1.19
CA THR A 31 -9.75 -12.51 -0.40
C THR A 31 -8.89 -11.56 0.45
N ALA A 32 -7.71 -12.01 0.93
CA ALA A 32 -6.82 -11.14 1.71
C ALA A 32 -6.18 -10.02 0.87
N THR A 33 -6.00 -10.24 -0.44
CA THR A 33 -5.56 -9.23 -1.40
C THR A 33 -6.62 -8.18 -1.69
N ALA A 34 -7.90 -8.55 -1.68
CA ALA A 34 -9.01 -7.63 -1.89
C ALA A 34 -9.16 -6.66 -0.72
N ALA A 35 -9.14 -7.15 0.53
CA ALA A 35 -9.27 -6.30 1.72
C ALA A 35 -8.10 -5.30 1.90
N ALA A 36 -6.88 -5.70 1.51
CA ALA A 36 -5.73 -4.80 1.53
C ALA A 36 -5.74 -3.81 0.36
N LEU A 37 -6.37 -4.17 -0.78
CA LEU A 37 -6.69 -3.21 -1.84
C LEU A 37 -7.78 -2.24 -1.37
N GLU A 38 -8.86 -2.72 -0.76
CA GLU A 38 -9.95 -1.89 -0.23
C GLU A 38 -9.44 -0.88 0.81
N ALA A 39 -8.53 -1.30 1.70
CA ALA A 39 -7.92 -0.40 2.68
C ALA A 39 -7.00 0.65 2.03
N LEU A 40 -6.40 0.35 0.88
CA LEU A 40 -5.64 1.29 0.06
C LEU A 40 -6.55 2.14 -0.85
N GLU A 41 -7.73 1.64 -1.20
CA GLU A 41 -8.76 2.32 -1.98
C GLU A 41 -9.49 3.37 -1.12
N ALA A 42 -9.61 3.15 0.19
CA ALA A 42 -10.19 4.11 1.12
C ALA A 42 -9.38 5.43 1.27
N PHE A 43 -8.12 5.49 0.81
CA PHE A 43 -7.31 6.72 0.79
C PHE A 43 -7.73 7.64 -0.37
N GLY A 44 -8.89 8.27 -0.20
CA GLY A 44 -9.48 9.18 -1.19
C GLY A 44 -10.96 9.40 -0.95
N LYS A 45 -11.64 8.43 -0.33
CA LYS A 45 -13.06 8.51 -0.01
C LYS A 45 -13.28 9.45 1.18
N VAL A 46 -13.79 10.64 0.91
CA VAL A 46 -14.58 11.38 1.90
C VAL A 46 -16.00 10.83 1.80
N PRO A 47 -16.48 10.01 2.75
CA PRO A 47 -17.84 9.51 2.69
C PRO A 47 -18.80 10.67 2.98
N ALA A 48 -19.33 11.27 1.91
CA ALA A 48 -20.45 12.18 1.99
C ALA A 48 -21.73 11.38 2.28
N PRO A 49 -22.63 11.85 3.18
CA PRO A 49 -23.95 11.25 3.36
C PRO A 49 -24.76 11.29 2.06
N ALA A 50 -25.73 10.38 1.93
CA ALA A 50 -26.56 10.30 0.73
C ALA A 50 -27.34 11.61 0.53
N GLY A 51 -27.04 12.34 -0.55
CA GLY A 51 -27.60 13.65 -0.83
C GLY A 51 -26.54 14.76 -0.94
N GLU A 52 -25.32 14.51 -0.45
CA GLU A 52 -24.19 15.44 -0.54
C GLU A 52 -23.18 14.99 -1.60
N ALA A 53 -22.62 15.95 -2.35
CA ALA A 53 -21.52 15.67 -3.27
C ALA A 53 -20.23 15.29 -2.53
N GLY A 54 -19.53 14.27 -3.03
CA GLY A 54 -18.24 13.82 -2.51
C GLY A 54 -17.35 13.27 -3.62
N TYR A 55 -16.06 13.09 -3.34
CA TYR A 55 -15.08 12.60 -4.31
C TYR A 55 -14.23 11.46 -3.76
N ASP A 56 -13.69 10.65 -4.69
CA ASP A 56 -12.65 9.65 -4.43
C ASP A 56 -11.55 9.82 -5.48
N VAL A 57 -10.37 10.29 -5.05
CA VAL A 57 -9.22 10.56 -5.93
C VAL A 57 -8.00 9.78 -5.47
N ARG A 58 -7.46 8.96 -6.38
CA ARG A 58 -6.23 8.17 -6.17
C ARG A 58 -5.11 8.64 -7.11
N VAL A 59 -4.18 9.41 -6.55
CA VAL A 59 -3.02 9.94 -7.28
C VAL A 59 -1.89 8.91 -7.34
N ARG A 60 -1.35 8.64 -8.53
CA ARG A 60 -0.19 7.76 -8.70
C ARG A 60 0.84 8.45 -9.60
N VAL A 61 2.09 8.49 -9.13
CA VAL A 61 3.23 8.98 -9.90
C VAL A 61 3.74 7.84 -10.78
N ARG A 62 3.99 8.12 -12.06
CA ARG A 62 4.44 7.15 -13.06
C ARG A 62 5.75 7.60 -13.69
N ASP A 63 6.60 6.63 -13.99
CA ASP A 63 7.72 6.77 -14.93
C ASP A 63 7.32 6.03 -16.21
N GLY A 64 6.97 6.79 -17.26
CA GLY A 64 6.27 6.28 -18.43
C GLY A 64 5.00 5.51 -18.04
N ASP A 65 4.97 4.22 -18.38
CA ASP A 65 3.85 3.34 -18.04
C ASP A 65 3.99 2.59 -16.70
N THR A 66 5.08 2.82 -15.98
CA THR A 66 5.35 2.13 -14.72
C THR A 66 4.92 3.00 -13.54
N PRO A 67 3.99 2.54 -12.68
CA PRO A 67 3.65 3.27 -11.45
C PRO A 67 4.78 3.14 -10.42
N VAL A 68 5.45 4.25 -10.13
CA VAL A 68 6.63 4.32 -9.23
C VAL A 68 6.28 4.81 -7.83
N PHE A 69 5.22 5.60 -7.67
CA PHE A 69 4.80 6.09 -6.36
C PHE A 69 3.29 6.28 -6.27
N GLY A 70 2.73 6.18 -5.06
CA GLY A 70 1.30 6.29 -4.84
C GLY A 70 0.89 5.87 -3.42
N PRO A 71 -0.41 5.70 -3.16
CA PRO A 71 -0.94 5.57 -1.80
C PRO A 71 -0.32 4.41 -1.04
N GLY A 72 -0.23 3.22 -1.65
CA GLY A 72 0.34 2.05 -0.97
C GLY A 72 1.82 2.15 -0.64
N ARG A 73 2.61 2.81 -1.48
CA ARG A 73 4.04 3.04 -1.23
C ARG A 73 4.22 4.11 -0.13
N GLN A 74 3.42 5.18 -0.18
CA GLN A 74 3.38 6.21 0.88
C GLN A 74 2.98 5.61 2.24
N THR A 75 1.90 4.83 2.30
CA THR A 75 1.44 4.19 3.54
C THR A 75 2.51 3.25 4.11
N LEU A 76 3.22 2.51 3.25
CA LEU A 76 4.33 1.66 3.69
C LEU A 76 5.48 2.47 4.28
N LEU A 77 5.89 3.55 3.64
CA LEU A 77 6.93 4.44 4.17
C LEU A 77 6.54 5.04 5.52
N ARG A 78 5.31 5.58 5.65
CA ARG A 78 4.80 6.11 6.92
C ARG A 78 4.70 5.03 8.02
N ALA A 79 4.32 3.81 7.65
CA ALA A 79 4.28 2.70 8.59
C ALA A 79 5.68 2.27 9.06
N ILE A 80 6.69 2.30 8.18
CA ILE A 80 8.08 2.03 8.54
C ILE A 80 8.62 3.15 9.44
N GLU A 81 8.39 4.42 9.09
CA GLU A 81 8.77 5.58 9.90
C GLU A 81 8.22 5.49 11.33
N ALA A 82 6.93 5.15 11.47
CA ALA A 82 6.27 5.05 12.77
C ALA A 82 6.68 3.82 13.60
N THR A 83 7.23 2.76 12.98
CA THR A 83 7.52 1.49 13.67
C THR A 83 9.00 1.14 13.77
N GLY A 84 9.85 1.78 12.97
CA GLY A 84 11.25 1.42 12.80
C GLY A 84 11.48 0.00 12.23
N SER A 85 10.46 -0.65 11.65
CA SER A 85 10.57 -2.04 11.19
C SER A 85 9.67 -2.36 10.00
N ILE A 86 10.25 -2.96 8.94
CA ILE A 86 9.49 -3.48 7.79
C ILE A 86 8.51 -4.57 8.22
N SER A 87 8.88 -5.41 9.19
CA SER A 87 8.01 -6.49 9.66
C SER A 87 6.77 -5.96 10.40
N ALA A 88 6.94 -4.91 11.21
CA ALA A 88 5.84 -4.27 11.92
C ALA A 88 4.94 -3.49 10.95
N ALA A 89 5.53 -2.77 10.00
CA ALA A 89 4.79 -2.10 8.94
C ALA A 89 3.94 -3.08 8.12
N ALA A 90 4.51 -4.23 7.71
CA ALA A 90 3.79 -5.27 6.99
C ALA A 90 2.57 -5.78 7.77
N ARG A 91 2.74 -6.06 9.08
CA ARG A 91 1.64 -6.48 9.96
C ARG A 91 0.54 -5.42 10.06
N ARG A 92 0.90 -4.14 10.23
CA ARG A 92 -0.06 -3.03 10.29
C ARG A 92 -0.86 -2.87 8.99
N MET A 93 -0.23 -3.16 7.85
CA MET A 93 -0.87 -3.07 6.53
C MET A 93 -1.56 -4.38 6.10
N GLY A 94 -1.66 -5.39 6.98
CA GLY A 94 -2.31 -6.66 6.66
C GLY A 94 -1.63 -7.44 5.52
N MET A 95 -0.34 -7.22 5.27
CA MET A 95 0.40 -7.88 4.20
C MET A 95 1.55 -8.76 4.70
N SER A 96 2.00 -9.70 3.86
CA SER A 96 3.16 -10.53 4.20
C SER A 96 4.44 -9.69 4.28
N TYR A 97 5.36 -10.09 5.16
CA TYR A 97 6.69 -9.48 5.24
C TYR A 97 7.40 -9.51 3.88
N ARG A 98 7.33 -10.63 3.15
CA ARG A 98 7.94 -10.76 1.81
C ARG A 98 7.41 -9.70 0.84
N ARG A 99 6.11 -9.41 0.86
CA ARG A 99 5.52 -8.37 0.01
C ARG A 99 6.03 -6.97 0.39
N ALA A 100 6.05 -6.63 1.67
CA ALA A 100 6.58 -5.34 2.13
C ALA A 100 8.07 -5.19 1.77
N TRP A 101 8.86 -6.25 1.93
CA TRP A 101 10.27 -6.28 1.56
C TRP A 101 10.48 -6.04 0.06
N LEU A 102 9.75 -6.74 -0.82
CA LEU A 102 9.84 -6.54 -2.27
C LEU A 102 9.46 -5.11 -2.68
N LEU A 103 8.45 -4.51 -2.02
CA LEU A 103 8.09 -3.10 -2.26
C LEU A 103 9.23 -2.16 -1.85
N VAL A 104 9.87 -2.41 -0.71
CA VAL A 104 11.02 -1.61 -0.25
C VAL A 104 12.20 -1.75 -1.20
N GLU A 105 12.53 -2.97 -1.64
CA GLU A 105 13.60 -3.19 -2.62
C GLU A 105 13.32 -2.48 -3.95
N ALA A 106 12.09 -2.61 -4.47
CA ALA A 106 11.68 -1.92 -5.69
C ALA A 106 11.83 -0.40 -5.55
N MET A 107 11.33 0.18 -4.46
CA MET A 107 11.48 1.62 -4.19
C MET A 107 12.93 2.05 -4.06
N ASN A 108 13.80 1.26 -3.42
CA ASN A 108 15.21 1.61 -3.30
C ASN A 108 15.95 1.59 -4.64
N HIS A 109 15.47 0.83 -5.62
CA HIS A 109 16.07 0.73 -6.95
C HIS A 109 15.49 1.73 -7.97
N GLU A 110 14.20 2.03 -7.88
CA GLU A 110 13.50 2.92 -8.82
C GLU A 110 13.82 4.41 -8.60
N PHE A 111 14.35 4.78 -7.43
CA PHE A 111 14.67 6.17 -7.09
C PHE A 111 16.18 6.43 -7.10
N ARG A 112 16.55 7.71 -7.31
CA ARG A 112 17.96 8.15 -7.36
C ARG A 112 18.76 7.92 -6.08
N GLU A 113 18.06 7.80 -4.95
CA GLU A 113 18.63 7.47 -3.65
C GLU A 113 17.73 6.42 -2.97
N PRO A 114 18.30 5.50 -2.16
CA PRO A 114 17.50 4.56 -1.39
C PRO A 114 16.46 5.28 -0.53
N LEU A 115 15.23 4.78 -0.52
CA LEU A 115 14.19 5.34 0.33
C LEU A 115 14.27 4.83 1.78
N VAL A 116 14.67 3.57 1.95
CA VAL A 116 14.73 2.91 3.27
C VAL A 116 16.11 2.29 3.47
N THR A 117 16.74 2.63 4.58
CA THR A 117 17.96 1.95 5.06
C THR A 117 17.59 0.91 6.09
N ARG A 118 18.37 -0.16 6.12
CA ARG A 118 18.25 -1.25 7.11
C ARG A 118 19.48 -1.29 7.98
N HIS A 119 19.27 -1.48 9.28
CA HIS A 119 20.34 -1.82 10.21
C HIS A 119 20.27 -3.31 10.52
N ILE A 120 21.38 -4.02 10.27
CA ILE A 120 21.52 -5.40 10.72
C ILE A 120 21.77 -5.34 12.22
N GLY A 121 20.79 -5.73 13.01
CA GLY A 121 20.88 -5.71 14.46
C GLY A 121 21.22 -7.09 15.01
N GLY A 122 22.18 -7.12 15.94
CA GLY A 122 22.42 -8.23 16.87
C GLY A 122 21.28 -8.36 17.89
N VAL A 123 21.59 -8.55 19.18
CA VAL A 123 20.64 -8.94 20.25
C VAL A 123 19.36 -8.08 20.35
N ALA A 124 19.36 -6.82 19.90
CA ALA A 124 18.19 -5.93 19.89
C ALA A 124 17.29 -6.01 18.63
N GLY A 125 17.65 -6.84 17.65
CA GLY A 125 16.92 -7.01 16.39
C GLY A 125 17.28 -5.96 15.33
N GLY A 126 17.16 -6.34 14.05
CA GLY A 126 17.36 -5.42 12.93
C GLY A 126 16.22 -4.41 12.77
N GLY A 127 16.56 -3.22 12.29
CA GLY A 127 15.63 -2.10 12.11
C GLY A 127 15.60 -1.57 10.67
N ALA A 128 14.61 -0.74 10.38
CA ALA A 128 14.47 -0.04 9.11
C ALA A 128 14.08 1.42 9.35
N GLN A 129 14.69 2.33 8.62
CA GLN A 129 14.49 3.78 8.75
C GLN A 129 14.37 4.41 7.37
N LEU A 130 13.59 5.49 7.28
CA LEU A 130 13.54 6.29 6.06
C LEU A 130 14.82 7.12 5.95
N THR A 131 15.32 7.27 4.72
CA THR A 131 16.35 8.24 4.43
C THR A 131 15.78 9.66 4.44
N PRO A 132 16.61 10.71 4.59
CA PRO A 132 16.16 12.09 4.43
C PRO A 132 15.49 12.32 3.06
N PHE A 133 16.00 11.65 2.01
CA PHE A 133 15.40 11.69 0.68
C PHE A 133 13.96 11.14 0.66
N ALA A 134 13.71 10.01 1.32
CA ALA A 134 12.35 9.46 1.44
C ALA A 134 11.42 10.33 2.28
N GLN A 135 11.91 10.95 3.35
CA GLN A 135 11.11 11.86 4.17
C GLN A 135 10.63 13.06 3.34
N ASN A 136 11.53 13.65 2.54
CA ASN A 136 11.20 14.74 1.63
C ASN A 136 10.22 14.29 0.53
N LEU A 137 10.42 13.12 -0.06
CA LEU A 137 9.48 12.57 -1.05
C LEU A 137 8.08 12.36 -0.45
N ALA A 138 8.02 11.78 0.74
CA ALA A 138 6.76 11.53 1.43
C ALA A 138 6.04 12.83 1.81
N ALA A 139 6.79 13.85 2.25
CA ALA A 139 6.24 15.17 2.55
C ALA A 139 5.69 15.86 1.28
N HIS A 140 6.45 15.85 0.18
CA HIS A 140 5.97 16.41 -1.09
C HIS A 140 4.69 15.72 -1.60
N TYR A 141 4.61 14.39 -1.46
CA TYR A 141 3.40 13.66 -1.84
C TYR A 141 2.19 14.06 -0.98
N ASP A 142 2.38 14.28 0.32
CA ASP A 142 1.31 14.74 1.21
C ASP A 142 0.86 16.17 0.86
N THR A 143 1.80 17.07 0.54
CA THR A 143 1.49 18.43 0.06
C THR A 143 0.67 18.39 -1.22
N LEU A 144 1.08 17.60 -2.22
CA LEU A 144 0.34 17.44 -3.47
C LEU A 144 -1.09 16.96 -3.22
N LEU A 145 -1.27 15.96 -2.36
CA LEU A 145 -2.62 15.46 -2.04
C LEU A 145 -3.45 16.52 -1.32
N ASN A 146 -2.85 17.35 -0.48
CA ASN A 146 -3.55 18.44 0.19
C ASN A 146 -4.01 19.52 -0.81
N GLU A 147 -3.15 19.91 -1.74
CA GLU A 147 -3.50 20.88 -2.79
C GLU A 147 -4.64 20.37 -3.68
N ILE A 148 -4.59 19.10 -4.08
CA ILE A 148 -5.66 18.46 -4.85
C ILE A 148 -6.97 18.44 -4.06
N ARG A 149 -6.94 18.09 -2.77
CA ARG A 149 -8.13 18.10 -1.92
C ARG A 149 -8.74 19.50 -1.83
N LEU A 150 -7.94 20.52 -1.59
CA LEU A 150 -8.42 21.91 -1.53
C LEU A 150 -9.13 22.33 -2.83
N LEU A 151 -8.57 21.95 -3.98
CA LEU A 151 -9.21 22.20 -5.27
C LEU A 151 -10.54 21.45 -5.41
N LEU A 152 -10.58 20.17 -5.04
CA LEU A 152 -11.79 19.36 -5.13
C LEU A 152 -12.88 19.85 -4.18
N ASP A 153 -12.51 20.20 -2.94
CA ASP A 153 -13.42 20.76 -1.93
C ASP A 153 -14.08 22.04 -2.44
N ALA A 154 -13.35 22.89 -3.15
CA ALA A 154 -13.90 24.11 -3.76
C ALA A 154 -14.96 23.82 -4.85
N HIS A 155 -14.92 22.65 -5.49
CA HIS A 155 -15.88 22.23 -6.51
C HIS A 155 -17.05 21.41 -5.98
N VAL A 156 -16.98 20.89 -4.74
CA VAL A 156 -18.05 20.09 -4.13
C VAL A 156 -19.41 20.82 -4.17
N PRO A 157 -19.54 22.10 -3.77
CA PRO A 157 -20.84 22.79 -3.78
C PRO A 157 -21.48 22.90 -5.17
N THR A 158 -20.66 23.04 -6.22
CA THR A 158 -21.16 23.06 -7.60
C THR A 158 -21.80 21.73 -7.96
N PHE A 159 -21.15 20.61 -7.62
CA PHE A 159 -21.73 19.29 -7.85
C PHE A 159 -22.95 19.02 -6.98
N ASP A 160 -22.96 19.54 -5.76
CA ASP A 160 -24.09 19.42 -4.83
C ASP A 160 -25.37 20.02 -5.40
N ALA A 161 -25.28 21.21 -6.02
CA ALA A 161 -26.39 21.87 -6.70
C ALA A 161 -26.97 21.07 -7.89
N TYR A 162 -26.17 20.19 -8.51
CA TYR A 162 -26.65 19.29 -9.58
C TYR A 162 -27.28 17.99 -9.04
N LEU A 163 -27.11 17.66 -7.76
CA LEU A 163 -27.67 16.45 -7.18
C LEU A 163 -29.14 16.68 -6.79
N ARG A 164 -29.95 15.62 -6.93
CA ARG A 164 -31.40 15.63 -6.67
C ARG A 164 -31.82 16.03 -5.24
N GLY A 165 -30.86 16.21 -4.33
CA GLY A 165 -31.08 16.60 -2.92
C GLY A 165 -30.49 17.95 -2.51
N GLY A 166 -29.79 18.67 -3.40
CA GLY A 166 -29.29 20.02 -3.12
C GLY A 166 -30.38 21.08 -3.28
N GLU A 167 -30.39 22.13 -2.45
CA GLU A 167 -31.26 23.28 -2.67
C GLU A 167 -31.04 23.80 -4.10
N ALA A 168 -32.11 23.78 -4.90
CA ALA A 168 -32.07 24.14 -6.30
C ALA A 168 -31.63 25.60 -6.47
N GLN A 169 -30.35 25.81 -6.71
CA GLN A 169 -29.83 27.06 -7.24
C GLN A 169 -29.24 26.78 -8.61
N ASP A 170 -29.94 27.30 -9.62
CA ASP A 170 -29.75 27.02 -11.02
C ASP A 170 -28.29 27.29 -11.45
N PRO A 171 -27.50 26.25 -11.79
CA PRO A 171 -26.07 26.38 -12.06
C PRO A 171 -25.77 26.96 -13.44
N ASP A 172 -26.80 27.15 -14.28
CA ASP A 172 -26.71 27.73 -15.63
C ASP A 172 -27.20 29.20 -15.67
N ALA A 173 -27.46 29.81 -14.50
CA ALA A 173 -27.66 31.25 -14.38
C ALA A 173 -26.31 31.96 -14.58
N GLY A 174 -25.81 31.97 -15.82
CA GLY A 174 -24.66 32.76 -16.20
C GLY A 174 -24.82 34.23 -15.78
N PRO A 175 -23.74 34.98 -15.57
CA PRO A 175 -23.84 36.39 -15.20
C PRO A 175 -24.68 37.09 -16.26
N ALA A 176 -25.85 37.60 -15.84
CA ALA A 176 -26.73 38.40 -16.70
C ALA A 176 -25.86 39.43 -17.41
N SER A 177 -25.77 39.32 -18.74
CA SER A 177 -25.07 40.31 -19.55
C SER A 177 -25.63 41.69 -19.19
N PRO A 178 -24.80 42.65 -18.75
CA PRO A 178 -25.28 43.99 -18.56
C PRO A 178 -25.59 44.57 -19.94
N HIS A 179 -26.87 44.56 -20.29
CA HIS A 179 -27.42 45.45 -21.30
C HIS A 179 -27.13 46.88 -20.82
N GLN A 180 -26.19 47.56 -21.50
CA GLN A 180 -26.00 49.00 -21.37
C GLN A 180 -26.73 49.71 -22.53
N PRO A 181 -27.19 50.96 -22.28
CA PRO A 181 -28.23 51.65 -23.06
C PRO A 181 -27.82 52.09 -24.47
#